data_AF-A0A4Q5QFV3-F1
#
_entry.id   AF-A0A4Q5QFV3-F1
#
_cell.length_a   1.000
_cell.length_b   1.000
_cell.length_c   1.000
_cell.angle_alpha   90.00
_cell.angle_beta   90.00
_cell.angle_gamma   90.00
#
_symmetry.space_group_name_H-M   'P 1'
#
loop_
_entity.id
_entity.type
_entity.pdbx_description
1 polymer ?
#
loop_
_entity_poly.entity_id
_entity_poly.type
_entity_poly.pdbx_seq_one_letter_code
_entity_poly.pdbx_strand_id
1 'polypeptide(L)'
;MKVKILHFFTIAISAFVIVSFKPVSAFKNGIWLAKLKTASGQYIPFNFELKDSAGKKQLTIINGKERFKVTNVAVQGDSVLIKMPLFDSEIRAALKENTLQGNWVRHIGSRDIMIPFSAQADASWRFFSSPQKAKFNVSGRWSATFTDEDLQNKDVTVGEFKQTGNDITGTFLTTTGDYRFLQGTVSGDDLYLSCFDGGHAFLFTGKISNDKTIT
;
A
#
# COMPACT_ATOMS: atom_id res chain seq x y z
N MET A 1 35.96 81.23 17.19
CA MET A 1 35.64 80.27 16.11
C MET A 1 35.25 78.95 16.78
N LYS A 2 33.96 78.56 16.78
CA LYS A 2 33.49 77.33 17.45
C LYS A 2 33.24 76.25 16.39
N VAL A 3 33.97 75.13 16.47
CA VAL A 3 33.77 73.95 15.60
C VAL A 3 32.76 73.03 16.28
N LYS A 4 31.67 72.67 15.59
CA LYS A 4 30.72 71.64 16.03
C LYS A 4 31.12 70.30 15.43
N ILE A 5 31.39 69.31 16.25
CA ILE A 5 31.66 67.93 15.84
C ILE A 5 30.33 67.16 15.91
N LEU A 6 29.88 66.64 14.77
CA LEU A 6 28.66 65.85 14.64
C LEU A 6 29.03 64.35 14.70
N HIS A 7 28.56 63.64 15.73
CA HIS A 7 28.77 62.20 15.86
C HIS A 7 27.61 61.46 15.16
N PHE A 8 27.90 60.74 14.08
CA PHE A 8 26.97 59.82 13.45
C PHE A 8 27.04 58.46 14.17
N PHE A 9 25.96 58.06 14.82
CA PHE A 9 25.78 56.71 15.36
C PHE A 9 25.12 55.84 14.29
N THR A 10 25.89 54.90 13.72
CA THR A 10 25.37 53.92 12.75
C THR A 10 24.79 52.74 13.53
N ILE A 11 23.46 52.59 13.53
CA ILE A 11 22.79 51.42 14.11
C ILE A 11 22.80 50.30 13.06
N ALA A 12 23.59 49.25 13.31
CA ALA A 12 23.58 48.05 12.50
C ALA A 12 22.33 47.21 12.83
N ILE A 13 21.32 47.25 11.97
CA ILE A 13 20.14 46.38 12.07
C ILE A 13 20.54 44.98 11.59
N SER A 14 20.75 44.07 12.55
CA SER A 14 20.94 42.65 12.26
C SER A 14 19.61 42.06 11.75
N ALA A 15 19.56 41.70 10.48
CA ALA A 15 18.40 41.03 9.88
C ALA A 15 18.28 39.62 10.46
N PHE A 16 17.36 39.42 11.39
CA PHE A 16 16.96 38.10 11.84
C PHE A 16 16.25 37.38 10.67
N VAL A 17 16.93 36.41 10.06
CA VAL A 17 16.33 35.52 9.08
C VAL A 17 15.35 34.62 9.83
N ILE A 18 14.06 34.96 9.75
CA ILE A 18 12.98 34.09 10.25
C ILE A 18 12.93 32.88 9.31
N VAL A 19 13.60 31.80 9.70
CA VAL A 19 13.44 30.50 9.06
C VAL A 19 12.05 29.99 9.40
N SER A 20 11.12 30.10 8.45
CA SER A 20 9.78 29.54 8.60
C SER A 20 9.88 28.02 8.65
N PHE A 21 9.80 27.43 9.85
CA PHE A 21 9.63 25.98 10.01
C PHE A 21 8.27 25.59 9.42
N LYS A 22 8.29 24.90 8.28
CA LYS A 22 7.05 24.30 7.76
C LYS A 22 6.61 23.21 8.75
N PRO A 23 5.35 23.24 9.23
CA PRO A 23 4.85 22.17 10.08
C PRO A 23 4.94 20.85 9.33
N VAL A 24 5.53 19.85 9.98
CA VAL A 24 5.57 18.48 9.48
C VAL A 24 4.13 17.98 9.32
N SER A 25 3.83 17.38 8.17
CA SER A 25 2.50 16.83 7.90
C SER A 25 2.17 15.74 8.93
N ALA A 26 0.96 15.79 9.48
CA ALA A 26 0.51 14.77 10.43
C ALA A 26 0.13 13.48 9.70
N PHE A 27 0.51 12.31 10.23
CA PHE A 27 0.07 11.04 9.66
C PHE A 27 -1.42 10.84 9.93
N LYS A 28 -2.23 11.20 8.92
CA LYS A 28 -3.69 11.34 9.03
C LYS A 28 -4.38 9.99 9.28
N ASN A 29 -5.28 9.96 10.26
CA ASN A 29 -6.16 8.81 10.51
C ASN A 29 -7.17 8.63 9.38
N GLY A 30 -7.57 7.39 9.14
CA GLY A 30 -8.54 7.02 8.11
C GLY A 30 -8.01 5.94 7.17
N ILE A 31 -8.70 5.77 6.04
CA ILE A 31 -8.35 4.78 5.03
C ILE A 31 -7.31 5.35 4.08
N TRP A 32 -6.32 4.53 3.76
CA TRP A 32 -5.29 4.80 2.79
C TRP A 32 -5.29 3.72 1.71
N LEU A 33 -4.97 4.13 0.48
CA LEU A 33 -4.60 3.21 -0.59
C LEU A 33 -3.09 3.21 -0.72
N ALA A 34 -2.48 2.06 -0.45
CA ALA A 34 -1.09 1.77 -0.70
C ALA A 34 -0.88 1.01 -2.01
N LYS A 35 0.33 1.11 -2.55
CA LYS A 35 0.79 0.40 -3.75
C LYS A 35 2.25 -0.03 -3.59
N LEU A 36 2.54 -1.27 -3.95
CA LEU A 36 3.90 -1.77 -4.16
C LEU A 36 4.19 -1.86 -5.65
N LYS A 37 5.36 -1.41 -6.10
CA LYS A 37 5.79 -1.56 -7.50
C LYS A 37 6.55 -2.88 -7.67
N THR A 38 6.07 -3.76 -8.54
CA THR A 38 6.74 -5.03 -8.88
C THR A 38 7.96 -4.78 -9.78
N ALA A 39 8.81 -5.80 -9.93
CA ALA A 39 9.94 -5.75 -10.87
C ALA A 39 9.47 -5.58 -12.33
N SER A 40 8.30 -6.14 -12.68
CA SER A 40 7.65 -5.95 -13.99
C SER A 40 7.01 -4.56 -14.17
N GLY A 41 7.05 -3.69 -13.15
CA GLY A 41 6.51 -2.34 -13.19
C GLY A 41 5.01 -2.23 -12.90
N GLN A 42 4.33 -3.34 -12.64
CA GLN A 42 2.94 -3.35 -12.18
C GLN A 42 2.83 -2.89 -10.72
N TYR A 43 1.61 -2.53 -10.30
CA TYR A 43 1.33 -2.13 -8.93
C TYR A 43 0.46 -3.15 -8.22
N ILE A 44 0.83 -3.52 -7.00
CA ILE A 44 0.03 -4.31 -6.06
C ILE A 44 -0.69 -3.35 -5.11
N PRO A 45 -1.98 -3.03 -5.34
CA PRO A 45 -2.70 -2.12 -4.46
C PRO A 45 -3.20 -2.84 -3.20
N PHE A 46 -3.19 -2.15 -2.06
CA PHE A 46 -3.86 -2.62 -0.87
C PHE A 46 -4.33 -1.46 0.00
N ASN A 47 -5.38 -1.67 0.78
CA ASN A 47 -5.88 -0.66 1.69
C ASN A 47 -5.38 -0.93 3.11
N PHE A 48 -5.13 0.14 3.85
CA PHE A 48 -4.99 0.06 5.30
C PHE A 48 -5.78 1.18 5.98
N GLU A 49 -6.16 0.95 7.22
CA GLU A 49 -6.76 1.96 8.08
C GLU A 49 -5.76 2.37 9.16
N LEU A 50 -5.55 3.67 9.33
CA LEU A 50 -4.77 4.23 10.43
C LEU A 50 -5.71 4.81 11.49
N LYS A 51 -5.48 4.44 12.75
CA LYS A 51 -6.20 4.97 13.92
C LYS A 51 -5.23 5.31 15.03
N ASP A 52 -5.60 6.27 15.88
CA ASP A 52 -4.97 6.45 17.18
C ASP A 52 -5.69 5.58 18.22
N SER A 53 -4.90 4.89 19.05
CA SER A 53 -5.39 4.09 20.17
C SER A 53 -4.42 4.20 21.33
N ALA A 54 -4.91 4.65 22.48
CA ALA A 54 -4.11 4.94 23.68
C ALA A 54 -2.87 5.83 23.39
N GLY A 55 -3.04 6.86 22.56
CA GLY A 55 -1.98 7.81 22.20
C GLY A 55 -0.92 7.26 21.23
N LYS A 56 -1.13 6.07 20.66
CA LYS A 56 -0.24 5.45 19.67
C LYS A 56 -0.96 5.22 18.35
N LYS A 57 -0.22 5.35 17.25
CA LYS A 57 -0.71 4.96 15.92
C LYS A 57 -0.85 3.43 15.84
N GLN A 58 -1.98 2.97 15.32
CA GLN A 58 -2.23 1.58 14.97
C GLN A 58 -2.71 1.50 13.53
N LEU A 59 -2.08 0.64 12.76
CA LEU A 59 -2.42 0.39 11.36
C LEU A 59 -3.15 -0.95 11.26
N THR A 60 -4.17 -1.03 10.42
CA THR A 60 -4.85 -2.29 10.09
C THR A 60 -4.85 -2.47 8.59
N ILE A 61 -4.14 -3.48 8.09
CA ILE A 61 -4.20 -3.86 6.68
C ILE A 61 -5.52 -4.59 6.43
N ILE A 62 -6.14 -4.31 5.30
CA ILE A 62 -7.46 -4.81 4.93
C ILE A 62 -7.27 -5.75 3.74
N ASN A 63 -7.65 -7.03 3.87
CA ASN A 63 -7.75 -7.98 2.76
C ASN A 63 -9.16 -8.59 2.77
N GLY A 64 -10.10 -7.90 2.12
CA GLY A 64 -11.51 -8.30 2.11
C GLY A 64 -12.10 -8.22 3.52
N LYS A 65 -12.40 -9.37 4.13
CA LYS A 65 -12.85 -9.45 5.53
C LYS A 65 -11.71 -9.51 6.55
N GLU A 66 -10.50 -9.87 6.13
CA GLU A 66 -9.35 -9.91 7.04
C GLU A 66 -8.97 -8.50 7.48
N ARG A 67 -8.56 -8.39 8.75
CA ARG A 67 -8.05 -7.17 9.39
C ARG A 67 -6.75 -7.51 10.09
N PHE A 68 -5.63 -7.28 9.42
CA PHE A 68 -4.31 -7.59 9.93
C PHE A 68 -3.74 -6.39 10.69
N LYS A 69 -3.66 -6.50 12.01
CA LYS A 69 -3.27 -5.40 12.91
C LYS A 69 -1.76 -5.25 12.97
N VAL A 70 -1.28 -4.01 12.83
CA VAL A 70 0.11 -3.60 12.94
C VAL A 70 0.22 -2.49 13.98
N THR A 71 0.80 -2.83 15.14
CA THR A 71 0.87 -1.92 16.31
C THR A 71 2.21 -1.21 16.43
N ASN A 72 3.22 -1.65 15.68
CA ASN A 72 4.54 -1.04 15.69
C ASN A 72 4.66 0.00 14.57
N VAL A 73 4.06 1.16 14.82
CA VAL A 73 4.08 2.31 13.91
C VAL A 73 4.76 3.48 14.63
N ALA A 74 5.90 3.90 14.09
CA ALA A 74 6.66 5.04 14.59
C ALA A 74 6.65 6.18 13.55
N VAL A 75 6.47 7.41 14.04
CA VAL A 75 6.50 8.62 13.21
C VAL A 75 7.46 9.60 13.88
N GLN A 76 8.50 10.02 13.14
CA GLN A 76 9.48 11.00 13.62
C GLN A 76 9.77 12.00 12.49
N GLY A 77 9.34 13.25 12.67
CA GLY A 77 9.35 14.20 11.57
C GLY A 77 8.49 13.68 10.41
N ASP A 78 9.02 13.75 9.19
CA ASP A 78 8.39 13.17 8.01
C ASP A 78 8.60 11.66 7.89
N SER A 79 9.42 11.04 8.74
CA SER A 79 9.74 9.61 8.63
C SER A 79 8.68 8.75 9.31
N VAL A 80 8.13 7.80 8.55
CA VAL A 80 7.18 6.78 9.00
C VAL A 80 7.81 5.41 8.88
N LEU A 81 7.83 4.67 10.00
CA LEU A 81 8.28 3.29 10.08
C LEU A 81 7.11 2.42 10.56
N ILE A 82 6.76 1.42 9.76
CA ILE A 82 5.71 0.44 10.08
C ILE A 82 6.37 -0.95 10.08
N LYS A 83 6.61 -1.53 11.26
CA LYS A 83 7.20 -2.87 11.36
C LYS A 83 6.11 -3.93 11.37
N MET A 84 6.20 -4.89 10.46
CA MET A 84 5.19 -5.93 10.32
C MET A 84 5.30 -6.93 11.48
N PRO A 85 4.19 -7.34 12.11
CA PRO A 85 4.20 -8.46 13.03
C PRO A 85 4.37 -9.77 12.25
N LEU A 86 4.97 -10.78 12.90
CA LEU A 86 5.16 -12.15 12.39
C LEU A 86 6.10 -12.30 11.18
N PHE A 87 6.42 -11.22 10.48
CA PHE A 87 7.29 -11.21 9.32
C PHE A 87 8.46 -10.28 9.55
N ASP A 88 9.66 -10.70 9.13
CA ASP A 88 10.87 -9.88 9.20
C ASP A 88 10.88 -8.86 8.05
N SER A 89 9.96 -7.89 8.15
CA SER A 89 9.75 -6.86 7.14
C SER A 89 9.16 -5.58 7.72
N GLU A 90 9.36 -4.48 7.01
CA GLU A 90 8.85 -3.18 7.42
C GLU A 90 8.62 -2.24 6.24
N ILE A 91 7.74 -1.25 6.41
CA ILE A 91 7.62 -0.13 5.49
C ILE A 91 8.37 1.06 6.08
N ARG A 92 9.28 1.63 5.27
CA ARG A 92 10.03 2.85 5.56
C ARG A 92 9.61 3.89 4.54
N ALA A 93 8.93 4.95 4.95
CA ALA A 93 8.40 5.96 4.04
C ALA A 93 8.50 7.37 4.59
N ALA A 94 8.68 8.34 3.70
CA ALA A 94 8.52 9.76 3.99
C ALA A 94 7.06 10.17 3.79
N LEU A 95 6.53 10.92 4.75
CA LEU A 95 5.21 11.52 4.76
C LEU A 95 5.29 12.95 4.23
N LYS A 96 4.54 13.20 3.17
CA LYS A 96 4.35 14.53 2.61
C LYS A 96 2.86 14.74 2.40
N GLU A 97 2.29 15.64 3.18
CA GLU A 97 0.85 15.93 3.20
C GLU A 97 0.03 14.64 3.38
N ASN A 98 -0.75 14.26 2.37
CA ASN A 98 -1.61 13.07 2.38
C ASN A 98 -1.01 11.90 1.59
N THR A 99 0.32 11.88 1.42
CA THR A 99 1.03 10.82 0.70
C THR A 99 2.20 10.25 1.50
N LEU A 100 2.45 8.96 1.31
CA LEU A 100 3.65 8.28 1.76
C LEU A 100 4.46 7.81 0.55
N GLN A 101 5.78 7.93 0.61
CA GLN A 101 6.67 7.39 -0.41
C GLN A 101 7.93 6.78 0.22
N GLY A 102 8.31 5.58 -0.21
CA GLY A 102 9.50 4.90 0.30
C GLY A 102 9.58 3.46 -0.18
N ASN A 103 9.88 2.53 0.72
CA ASN A 103 10.03 1.12 0.39
C ASN A 103 9.39 0.21 1.46
N TRP A 104 8.85 -0.92 1.00
CA TRP A 104 8.71 -2.11 1.82
C TRP A 104 10.03 -2.89 1.77
N VAL A 105 10.65 -3.09 2.93
CA VAL A 105 11.93 -3.77 3.11
C VAL A 105 11.64 -5.15 3.69
N ARG A 106 12.16 -6.19 3.05
CA ARG A 106 12.09 -7.58 3.53
C ARG A 106 13.49 -8.06 3.86
N HIS A 107 13.68 -8.60 5.05
CA HIS A 107 14.95 -9.18 5.48
C HIS A 107 14.93 -10.68 5.17
N ILE A 108 15.81 -11.12 4.26
CA ILE A 108 15.88 -12.52 3.82
C ILE A 108 17.30 -13.03 4.03
N GLY A 109 17.50 -13.77 5.12
CA GLY A 109 18.83 -14.23 5.52
C GLY A 109 19.73 -13.03 5.82
N SER A 110 20.79 -12.86 5.05
CA SER A 110 21.76 -11.76 5.22
C SER A 110 21.55 -10.57 4.28
N ARG A 111 20.43 -10.51 3.53
CA ARG A 111 20.17 -9.47 2.54
C ARG A 111 18.79 -8.83 2.70
N ASP A 112 18.72 -7.57 2.27
CA ASP A 112 17.48 -6.80 2.21
C ASP A 112 16.96 -6.76 0.77
N ILE A 113 15.65 -6.98 0.61
CA ILE A 113 14.94 -6.70 -0.63
C ILE A 113 14.09 -5.45 -0.42
N MET A 114 14.34 -4.41 -1.22
CA MET A 114 13.60 -3.16 -1.18
C MET A 114 12.61 -3.10 -2.34
N ILE A 115 11.32 -2.97 -2.01
CA ILE A 115 10.22 -2.89 -2.98
C ILE A 115 9.62 -1.48 -2.89
N PRO A 116 9.57 -0.70 -3.98
CA PRO A 116 9.04 0.65 -3.94
C PRO A 116 7.61 0.69 -3.43
N PHE A 117 7.37 1.51 -2.42
CA PHE A 117 6.09 1.68 -1.73
C PHE A 117 5.60 3.12 -1.89
N SER A 118 4.30 3.26 -2.11
CA SER A 118 3.61 4.55 -2.03
C SER A 118 2.23 4.38 -1.41
N ALA A 119 1.70 5.42 -0.79
CA ALA A 119 0.31 5.44 -0.35
C ALA A 119 -0.31 6.84 -0.42
N GLN A 120 -1.63 6.90 -0.54
CA GLN A 120 -2.42 8.13 -0.49
C GLN A 120 -3.59 8.00 0.47
N ALA A 121 -3.88 9.07 1.21
CA ALA A 121 -5.01 9.13 2.14
C ALA A 121 -6.36 9.24 1.41
N ASP A 122 -7.44 8.94 2.13
CA ASP A 122 -8.83 9.13 1.72
C ASP A 122 -9.24 8.39 0.44
N ALA A 123 -8.51 7.33 0.07
CA ALA A 123 -8.82 6.45 -1.05
C ALA A 123 -9.26 5.08 -0.53
N SER A 124 -10.59 4.89 -0.45
CA SER A 124 -11.19 3.63 0.01
C SER A 124 -11.31 2.56 -1.08
N TRP A 125 -11.23 2.96 -2.35
CA TRP A 125 -11.14 2.03 -3.47
C TRP A 125 -9.75 1.38 -3.54
N ARG A 126 -9.67 0.20 -4.18
CA ARG A 126 -8.42 -0.56 -4.31
C ARG A 126 -7.79 -0.45 -5.70
N PHE A 127 -8.52 -0.89 -6.72
CA PHE A 127 -8.05 -0.87 -8.11
C PHE A 127 -8.53 0.37 -8.87
N PHE A 128 -9.84 0.66 -8.81
CA PHE A 128 -10.47 1.76 -9.55
C PHE A 128 -11.44 2.52 -8.66
N SER A 129 -11.42 3.86 -8.75
CA SER A 129 -12.43 4.72 -8.14
C SER A 129 -13.80 4.61 -8.81
N SER A 130 -13.82 4.22 -10.09
CA SER A 130 -15.03 4.04 -10.89
C SER A 130 -14.83 2.87 -11.86
N PRO A 131 -14.98 1.61 -11.40
CA PRO A 131 -14.88 0.44 -12.29
C PRO A 131 -16.04 0.39 -13.29
N GLN A 132 -15.82 -0.20 -14.45
CA GLN A 132 -16.92 -0.53 -15.37
C GLN A 132 -17.79 -1.61 -14.73
N LYS A 133 -19.12 -1.54 -14.91
CA LYS A 133 -20.03 -2.58 -14.42
C LYS A 133 -19.53 -3.97 -14.86
N ALA A 134 -19.41 -4.90 -13.92
CA ALA A 134 -18.97 -6.26 -14.22
C ALA A 134 -19.91 -6.90 -15.26
N LYS A 135 -19.33 -7.42 -16.35
CA LYS A 135 -20.06 -8.17 -17.39
C LYS A 135 -20.35 -9.61 -16.97
N PHE A 136 -19.52 -10.15 -16.09
CA PHE A 136 -19.58 -11.55 -15.65
C PHE A 136 -19.61 -11.64 -14.12
N ASN A 137 -20.21 -12.71 -13.61
CA ASN A 137 -20.11 -13.13 -12.22
C ASN A 137 -19.22 -14.38 -12.16
N VAL A 138 -18.06 -14.28 -11.52
CA VAL A 138 -17.07 -15.37 -11.43
C VAL A 138 -17.13 -16.10 -10.08
N SER A 139 -18.20 -15.93 -9.31
CA SER A 139 -18.37 -16.67 -8.04
C SER A 139 -18.35 -18.17 -8.27
N GLY A 140 -17.64 -18.90 -7.41
CA GLY A 140 -17.54 -20.35 -7.50
C GLY A 140 -16.09 -20.84 -7.44
N ARG A 141 -15.91 -22.11 -7.79
CA ARG A 141 -14.61 -22.78 -7.81
C ARG A 141 -14.12 -22.94 -9.24
N TRP A 142 -12.85 -22.63 -9.44
CA TRP A 142 -12.19 -22.62 -10.74
C TRP A 142 -10.93 -23.47 -10.67
N SER A 143 -10.72 -24.33 -11.66
CA SER A 143 -9.39 -24.92 -11.85
C SER A 143 -8.46 -23.83 -12.35
N ALA A 144 -7.36 -23.60 -11.63
CA ALA A 144 -6.37 -22.58 -11.95
C ALA A 144 -5.00 -23.24 -12.07
N THR A 145 -4.33 -23.03 -13.20
CA THR A 145 -2.96 -23.54 -13.40
C THR A 145 -2.02 -22.35 -13.41
N PHE A 146 -1.09 -22.30 -12.46
CA PHE A 146 -0.02 -21.32 -12.45
C PHE A 146 1.20 -21.89 -13.17
N THR A 147 1.82 -21.05 -13.99
CA THR A 147 3.05 -21.39 -14.69
C THR A 147 4.09 -20.31 -14.48
N ASP A 148 5.36 -20.71 -14.48
CA ASP A 148 6.46 -19.77 -14.60
C ASP A 148 6.50 -19.15 -16.01
N GLU A 149 7.34 -18.11 -16.18
CA GLU A 149 7.47 -17.41 -17.47
C GLU A 149 7.91 -18.34 -18.60
N ASP A 150 8.71 -19.38 -18.28
CA ASP A 150 9.21 -20.36 -19.24
C ASP A 150 8.23 -21.53 -19.50
N LEU A 151 7.06 -21.52 -18.86
CA LEU A 151 5.98 -22.52 -18.95
C LEU A 151 6.39 -23.96 -18.58
N GLN A 152 7.52 -24.12 -17.88
CA GLN A 152 8.10 -25.42 -17.54
C GLN A 152 7.46 -26.01 -16.31
N ASN A 153 7.11 -25.17 -15.33
CA ASN A 153 6.50 -25.61 -14.09
C ASN A 153 5.01 -25.29 -14.10
N LYS A 154 4.19 -26.28 -13.77
CA LYS A 154 2.74 -26.12 -13.64
C LYS A 154 2.32 -26.48 -12.22
N ASP A 155 1.70 -25.52 -11.54
CA ASP A 155 1.04 -25.77 -10.26
C ASP A 155 -0.47 -25.69 -10.45
N VAL A 156 -1.16 -26.79 -10.14
CA VAL A 156 -2.61 -26.89 -10.28
C VAL A 156 -3.25 -26.57 -8.94
N THR A 157 -3.97 -25.46 -8.93
CA THR A 157 -4.66 -24.91 -7.77
C THR A 157 -6.16 -24.81 -8.03
N VAL A 158 -6.92 -24.52 -6.98
CA VAL A 158 -8.35 -24.21 -7.09
C VAL A 158 -8.59 -22.79 -6.64
N GLY A 159 -9.00 -21.91 -7.55
CA GLY A 159 -9.49 -20.59 -7.21
C GLY A 159 -10.89 -20.69 -6.61
N GLU A 160 -11.12 -20.10 -5.44
CA GLU A 160 -12.45 -19.98 -4.84
C GLU A 160 -12.80 -18.51 -4.70
N PHE A 161 -13.83 -18.08 -5.44
CA PHE A 161 -14.22 -16.67 -5.53
C PHE A 161 -15.65 -16.44 -5.06
N LYS A 162 -15.85 -15.29 -4.44
CA LYS A 162 -17.16 -14.72 -4.14
C LYS A 162 -17.22 -13.30 -4.68
N GLN A 163 -18.21 -13.04 -5.52
CA GLN A 163 -18.43 -11.74 -6.13
C GLN A 163 -19.79 -11.16 -5.71
N THR A 164 -19.85 -9.85 -5.52
CA THR A 164 -21.09 -9.10 -5.30
C THR A 164 -20.99 -7.78 -6.08
N GLY A 165 -21.74 -7.68 -7.18
CA GLY A 165 -21.56 -6.59 -8.14
C GLY A 165 -20.16 -6.62 -8.73
N ASN A 166 -19.41 -5.54 -8.55
CA ASN A 166 -18.02 -5.41 -8.99
C ASN A 166 -17.01 -5.96 -7.97
N ASP A 167 -17.38 -6.07 -6.70
CA ASP A 167 -16.46 -6.48 -5.65
C ASP A 167 -16.25 -7.99 -5.69
N ILE A 168 -15.00 -8.42 -5.60
CA ILE A 168 -14.61 -9.84 -5.56
C ILE A 168 -13.63 -10.09 -4.42
N THR A 169 -13.84 -11.20 -3.73
CA THR A 169 -12.90 -11.76 -2.75
C THR A 169 -12.65 -13.22 -3.07
N GLY A 170 -11.52 -13.76 -2.65
CA GLY A 170 -11.27 -15.18 -2.79
C GLY A 170 -9.93 -15.64 -2.26
N THR A 171 -9.57 -16.85 -2.65
CA THR A 171 -8.27 -17.49 -2.35
C THR A 171 -7.93 -18.47 -3.47
N PHE A 172 -6.67 -18.91 -3.51
CA PHE A 172 -6.25 -20.08 -4.27
C PHE A 172 -5.88 -21.18 -3.28
N LEU A 173 -6.51 -22.34 -3.43
CA LEU A 173 -6.25 -23.53 -2.65
C LEU A 173 -5.16 -24.34 -3.37
N THR A 174 -4.09 -24.66 -2.67
CA THR A 174 -3.02 -25.57 -3.14
C THR A 174 -3.09 -26.88 -2.38
N THR A 175 -2.21 -27.83 -2.72
CA THR A 175 -2.07 -29.10 -1.98
C THR A 175 -1.47 -28.91 -0.59
N THR A 176 -0.78 -27.80 -0.34
CA THR A 176 -0.03 -27.53 0.90
C THR A 176 -0.64 -26.43 1.78
N GLY A 177 -1.69 -25.76 1.30
CA GLY A 177 -2.35 -24.68 2.03
C GLY A 177 -3.19 -23.81 1.10
N ASP A 178 -3.28 -22.53 1.41
CA ASP A 178 -4.01 -21.57 0.60
C ASP A 178 -3.42 -20.16 0.67
N TYR A 179 -3.85 -19.30 -0.25
CA TYR A 179 -3.39 -17.91 -0.37
C TYR A 179 -4.12 -16.94 0.59
N ARG A 180 -4.88 -17.49 1.53
CA ARG A 180 -5.66 -16.81 2.58
C ARG A 180 -6.74 -15.87 2.04
N PHE A 181 -6.39 -14.61 1.85
CA PHE A 181 -7.35 -13.56 1.58
C PHE A 181 -6.91 -12.68 0.42
N LEU A 182 -7.66 -12.78 -0.68
CA LEU A 182 -7.55 -11.88 -1.81
C LEU A 182 -8.76 -10.95 -1.84
N GLN A 183 -8.51 -9.68 -2.19
CA GLN A 183 -9.55 -8.69 -2.43
C GLN A 183 -9.28 -7.98 -3.75
N GLY A 184 -10.37 -7.69 -4.48
CA GLY A 184 -10.27 -6.82 -5.63
C GLY A 184 -11.61 -6.56 -6.29
N THR A 185 -11.56 -6.43 -7.61
CA THR A 185 -12.67 -5.90 -8.41
C THR A 185 -12.72 -6.61 -9.76
N VAL A 186 -13.92 -6.92 -10.23
CA VAL A 186 -14.18 -7.18 -11.65
C VAL A 186 -14.61 -5.87 -12.29
N SER A 187 -13.93 -5.44 -13.35
CA SER A 187 -14.27 -4.24 -14.12
C SER A 187 -14.48 -4.63 -15.57
N GLY A 188 -15.74 -4.55 -16.05
CA GLY A 188 -16.07 -5.08 -17.37
C GLY A 188 -15.86 -6.59 -17.43
N ASP A 189 -14.93 -7.02 -18.28
CA ASP A 189 -14.47 -8.40 -18.42
C ASP A 189 -13.08 -8.64 -17.86
N ASP A 190 -12.52 -7.70 -17.09
CA ASP A 190 -11.21 -7.85 -16.45
C ASP A 190 -11.36 -8.13 -14.95
N LEU A 191 -10.63 -9.12 -14.45
CA LEU A 191 -10.54 -9.53 -13.05
C LEU A 191 -9.26 -8.97 -12.44
N TYR A 192 -9.37 -8.42 -11.24
CA TYR A 192 -8.23 -7.95 -10.44
C TYR A 192 -8.36 -8.45 -9.01
N LEU A 193 -7.30 -9.04 -8.47
CA LEU A 193 -7.18 -9.47 -7.09
C LEU A 193 -5.80 -9.13 -6.55
N SER A 194 -5.73 -8.80 -5.27
CA SER A 194 -4.45 -8.55 -4.59
C SER A 194 -4.51 -8.88 -3.11
N CYS A 195 -3.34 -9.05 -2.51
CA CYS A 195 -3.15 -9.20 -1.09
C CYS A 195 -1.83 -8.57 -0.66
N PHE A 196 -1.83 -8.01 0.55
CA PHE A 196 -0.62 -7.67 1.27
C PHE A 196 -0.81 -7.94 2.76
N ASP A 197 0.14 -8.60 3.41
CA ASP A 197 0.09 -8.87 4.86
C ASP A 197 1.46 -8.69 5.56
N GLY A 198 2.47 -8.22 4.82
CA GLY A 198 3.85 -8.07 5.31
C GLY A 198 4.74 -9.30 5.12
N GLY A 199 4.18 -10.47 4.81
CA GLY A 199 4.93 -11.65 4.35
C GLY A 199 4.73 -11.88 2.85
N HIS A 200 3.49 -11.71 2.41
CA HIS A 200 3.00 -11.91 1.06
C HIS A 200 2.63 -10.58 0.41
N ALA A 201 2.85 -10.50 -0.89
CA ALA A 201 2.38 -9.44 -1.76
C ALA A 201 2.00 -10.07 -3.10
N PHE A 202 0.71 -10.23 -3.35
CA PHE A 202 0.19 -10.89 -4.54
C PHE A 202 -0.63 -9.94 -5.40
N LEU A 203 -0.50 -10.08 -6.71
CA LEU A 203 -1.34 -9.46 -7.72
C LEU A 203 -1.75 -10.54 -8.71
N PHE A 204 -3.06 -10.65 -8.93
CA PHE A 204 -3.63 -11.47 -9.99
C PHE A 204 -4.48 -10.58 -10.88
N THR A 205 -4.25 -10.69 -12.17
CA THR A 205 -5.07 -10.05 -13.20
C THR A 205 -5.47 -11.11 -14.21
N GLY A 206 -6.67 -10.99 -14.78
CA GLY A 206 -7.10 -11.92 -15.82
C GLY A 206 -8.24 -11.37 -16.65
N LYS A 207 -8.37 -11.88 -17.87
CA LYS A 207 -9.46 -11.63 -18.79
C LYS A 207 -10.52 -12.72 -18.64
N ILE A 208 -11.74 -12.32 -18.29
CA ILE A 208 -12.90 -13.19 -18.23
C ILE A 208 -13.46 -13.31 -19.64
N SER A 209 -13.29 -14.47 -20.25
CA SER A 209 -13.80 -14.73 -21.60
C SER A 209 -15.27 -15.16 -21.56
N ASN A 210 -15.65 -15.96 -20.57
CA ASN A 210 -17.00 -16.48 -20.35
C ASN A 210 -17.13 -17.07 -18.94
N ASP A 211 -18.23 -17.80 -18.68
CA ASP A 211 -18.54 -18.47 -17.40
C ASP A 211 -17.63 -19.68 -17.06
N LYS A 212 -16.70 -20.04 -17.95
CA LYS A 212 -15.82 -21.22 -17.83
C LYS A 212 -14.34 -20.90 -18.05
N THR A 213 -13.98 -19.69 -18.48
CA THR A 213 -12.59 -19.37 -18.82
C THR A 213 -12.19 -17.97 -18.37
N ILE A 214 -11.10 -17.93 -17.59
CA ILE A 214 -10.34 -16.74 -17.20
C ILE A 214 -8.89 -16.98 -17.63
N THR A 215 -8.28 -16.01 -18.32
CA THR A 215 -6.89 -16.08 -18.82
C THR A 215 -6.07 -14.91 -18.32
#